data_AF-A0A0M4SNG8-F1
#
_entry.id   AF-A0A0M4SNG8-F1
#
_cell.length_a   1.000
_cell.length_b   1.000
_cell.length_c   1.000
_cell.angle_alpha   90.00
_cell.angle_beta   90.00
_cell.angle_gamma   90.00
#
_symmetry.space_group_name_H-M   'P 1'
#
loop_
_entity.id
_entity.type
_entity.pdbx_description
1 polymer ?
#
loop_
_entity_poly.entity_id
_entity_poly.type
_entity_poly.pdbx_seq_one_letter_code
_entity_poly.pdbx_strand_id
1 'polypeptide(L)'
;MSDLELHKYLPKLPETALQEFTEWCVLEQSKAAGIEFTPDQTKLANLIPNEYIWQLIDQFIKEKPDPIKASLVATMAGQEADSHGLIGSAIMADFIALYVKYLIPANGTTPEEAKQLITEAAIQQYEKLSELADKYNVTF
;
A
#
# COMPACT_ATOMS: atom_id res chain seq x y z
N MET A 1 8.86 -16.54 -10.15
CA MET A 1 8.24 -15.62 -9.17
C MET A 1 7.18 -14.81 -9.89
N SER A 2 6.03 -15.41 -10.22
CA SER A 2 4.98 -14.75 -11.05
C SER A 2 3.68 -14.43 -10.28
N ASP A 3 3.60 -14.73 -8.98
CA ASP A 3 2.34 -14.65 -8.21
C ASP A 3 2.23 -13.48 -7.24
N LEU A 4 3.24 -12.61 -7.12
CA LEU A 4 3.21 -11.46 -6.20
C LEU A 4 2.61 -10.18 -6.80
N GLU A 5 2.01 -10.27 -7.99
CA GLU A 5 1.41 -9.13 -8.69
C GLU A 5 0.04 -8.79 -8.11
N LEU A 6 0.03 -8.00 -7.03
CA LEU A 6 -1.17 -7.61 -6.28
C LEU A 6 -2.28 -7.04 -7.17
N HIS A 7 -1.93 -6.27 -8.20
CA HIS A 7 -2.89 -5.63 -9.10
C HIS A 7 -3.85 -6.61 -9.79
N LYS A 8 -3.48 -7.89 -9.94
CA LYS A 8 -4.37 -8.93 -10.50
C LYS A 8 -5.49 -9.35 -9.55
N TYR A 9 -5.29 -9.12 -8.25
CA TYR A 9 -6.12 -9.67 -7.18
C TYR A 9 -6.91 -8.58 -6.45
N LEU A 10 -6.37 -7.37 -6.33
CA LEU A 10 -7.04 -6.23 -5.70
C LEU A 10 -8.47 -5.97 -6.23
N PRO A 11 -8.75 -6.02 -7.55
CA PRO A 11 -10.10 -5.79 -8.06
C PRO A 11 -11.13 -6.84 -7.65
N LYS A 12 -10.68 -8.03 -7.20
CA LYS A 12 -11.57 -9.12 -6.77
C LYS A 12 -12.04 -8.95 -5.33
N LEU A 13 -11.38 -8.10 -4.55
CA LEU A 13 -11.70 -7.88 -3.14
C LEU A 13 -12.86 -6.89 -2.99
N PRO A 14 -13.74 -7.08 -1.99
CA PRO A 14 -14.74 -6.08 -1.63
C PRO A 14 -14.07 -4.81 -1.08
N GLU A 15 -14.75 -3.67 -1.16
CA GLU A 15 -14.18 -2.39 -0.72
C GLU A 15 -13.72 -2.39 0.75
N THR A 16 -14.42 -3.10 1.63
CA THR A 16 -14.03 -3.23 3.04
C THR A 16 -12.71 -3.98 3.20
N ALA A 17 -12.43 -4.98 2.35
CA ALA A 17 -11.14 -5.67 2.36
C ALA A 17 -10.04 -4.77 1.79
N LEU A 18 -10.33 -3.98 0.75
CA LEU A 18 -9.40 -2.99 0.22
C LEU A 18 -9.06 -1.89 1.25
N GLN A 19 -10.05 -1.50 2.06
CA GLN A 19 -9.85 -0.57 3.17
C GLN A 19 -8.90 -1.17 4.21
N GLU A 20 -9.19 -2.37 4.71
CA GLU A 20 -8.34 -3.05 5.70
C GLU A 20 -6.91 -3.28 5.18
N PHE A 21 -6.77 -3.63 3.90
CA PHE A 21 -5.47 -3.77 3.27
C PHE A 21 -4.70 -2.45 3.24
N THR A 22 -5.36 -1.37 2.83
CA THR A 22 -4.79 -0.01 2.79
C THR A 22 -4.37 0.45 4.18
N GLU A 23 -5.21 0.24 5.20
CA GLU A 23 -4.91 0.52 6.60
C GLU A 23 -3.66 -0.22 7.06
N TRP A 24 -3.58 -1.53 6.79
CA TRP A 24 -2.43 -2.33 7.16
C TRP A 24 -1.14 -1.83 6.47
N CYS A 25 -1.19 -1.48 5.19
CA CYS A 25 -0.04 -0.93 4.48
C CYS A 25 0.51 0.33 5.16
N VAL A 26 -0.36 1.27 5.55
CA VAL A 26 0.08 2.56 6.10
C VAL A 26 0.33 2.55 7.61
N LEU A 27 -0.29 1.65 8.38
CA LEU A 27 -0.13 1.57 9.83
C LEU A 27 0.92 0.54 10.25
N GLU A 28 1.02 -0.58 9.53
CA GLU A 28 1.90 -1.69 9.93
C GLU A 28 3.11 -1.80 9.02
N GLN A 29 2.91 -1.88 7.71
CA GLN A 29 4.03 -2.10 6.80
C GLN A 29 4.97 -0.89 6.70
N SER A 30 4.42 0.32 6.75
CA SER A 30 5.19 1.57 6.75
C SER A 30 6.22 1.68 7.88
N LYS A 31 6.03 0.96 8.99
CA LYS A 31 7.00 0.88 10.09
C LYS A 31 8.34 0.28 9.64
N ALA A 32 8.32 -0.64 8.66
CA ALA A 32 9.54 -1.18 8.05
C ALA A 32 10.33 -0.12 7.26
N ALA A 33 9.67 0.98 6.87
CA ALA A 33 10.30 2.18 6.31
C ALA A 33 10.65 3.24 7.37
N GLY A 34 10.50 2.94 8.66
CA GLY A 34 10.75 3.87 9.76
C GLY A 34 9.69 4.97 9.92
N ILE A 35 8.48 4.76 9.41
CA ILE A 35 7.38 5.72 9.48
C ILE A 35 6.41 5.29 10.58
N GLU A 36 6.26 6.11 11.62
CA GLU A 36 5.23 5.95 12.65
C GLU A 36 4.06 6.88 12.35
N PHE A 37 3.13 6.40 11.53
CA PHE A 37 1.96 7.18 11.13
C PHE A 37 0.81 7.03 12.12
N THR A 38 0.24 8.15 12.56
CA THR A 38 -0.99 8.17 13.38
C THR A 38 -2.06 8.99 12.66
N PRO A 39 -3.07 8.35 12.04
CA PRO A 39 -4.11 9.08 11.32
C PRO A 39 -5.05 9.85 12.27
N ASP A 40 -5.56 10.97 11.78
CA ASP A 40 -6.62 11.74 12.42
C ASP A 40 -7.96 11.01 12.27
N GLN A 41 -8.28 10.20 13.29
CA GLN A 41 -9.51 9.41 13.36
C GLN A 41 -10.79 10.25 13.23
N THR A 42 -10.75 11.53 13.60
CA THR A 42 -11.93 12.40 13.49
C THR A 42 -12.29 12.69 12.03
N LYS A 43 -11.29 12.70 11.14
CA LYS A 43 -11.47 12.88 9.69
C LYS A 43 -11.82 11.59 8.96
N LEU A 44 -11.62 10.44 9.60
CA LEU A 44 -11.93 9.12 9.06
C LEU A 44 -13.32 8.62 9.50
N ALA A 45 -13.87 9.19 10.58
CA ALA A 45 -15.13 8.77 11.16
C ALA A 45 -16.30 8.90 10.17
N ASN A 46 -17.08 7.82 10.05
CA ASN A 46 -18.29 7.72 9.22
C ASN A 46 -18.09 7.88 7.71
N LEU A 47 -16.84 7.84 7.22
CA LEU A 47 -16.58 7.78 5.78
C LEU A 47 -16.95 6.40 5.23
N ILE A 48 -17.48 6.38 4.01
CA ILE A 48 -17.60 5.13 3.25
C ILE A 48 -16.21 4.63 2.83
N PRO A 49 -16.02 3.32 2.54
CA PRO A 49 -14.69 2.76 2.32
C PRO A 49 -13.83 3.48 1.28
N ASN A 50 -14.40 3.88 0.14
CA ASN A 50 -13.65 4.61 -0.88
C ASN A 50 -13.12 5.97 -0.40
N GLU A 51 -13.99 6.76 0.25
CA GLU A 51 -13.64 8.06 0.84
C GLU A 51 -12.64 7.90 1.99
N TYR A 52 -12.81 6.86 2.79
CA TYR A 52 -11.89 6.51 3.87
C TYR A 52 -10.49 6.22 3.34
N ILE A 53 -10.37 5.36 2.32
CA ILE A 53 -9.09 5.00 1.70
C ILE A 53 -8.42 6.26 1.16
N TRP A 54 -9.16 7.10 0.44
CA TRP A 54 -8.62 8.35 -0.09
C TRP A 54 -8.12 9.28 1.03
N GLN A 55 -8.93 9.48 2.07
CA GLN A 55 -8.60 10.36 3.20
C GLN A 55 -7.44 9.83 4.05
N LEU A 56 -7.29 8.51 4.16
CA LEU A 56 -6.16 7.87 4.83
C LEU A 56 -4.87 8.06 4.04
N ILE A 57 -4.90 7.82 2.73
CA ILE A 57 -3.75 8.02 1.84
C ILE A 57 -3.33 9.49 1.83
N ASP A 58 -4.28 10.43 1.72
CA ASP A 58 -4.00 11.88 1.75
C ASP A 58 -3.28 12.31 3.04
N GLN A 59 -3.67 11.74 4.19
CA GLN A 59 -2.98 11.99 5.45
C GLN A 59 -1.57 11.38 5.46
N PHE A 60 -1.44 10.13 5.02
CA PHE A 60 -0.17 9.41 5.03
C PHE A 60 0.89 10.08 4.12
N ILE A 61 0.53 10.50 2.90
CA ILE A 61 1.49 11.15 1.98
C ILE A 61 1.94 12.54 2.45
N LYS A 62 1.20 13.16 3.38
CA LYS A 62 1.57 14.43 4.01
C LYS A 62 2.56 14.25 5.15
N GLU A 63 2.60 13.06 5.76
CA GLU A 63 3.66 12.67 6.69
C GLU A 63 4.92 12.31 5.89
N LYS A 64 5.68 13.34 5.50
CA LYS A 64 6.88 13.18 4.67
C LYS A 64 8.12 13.07 5.56
N PRO A 65 8.75 11.89 5.70
CA PRO A 65 10.05 11.79 6.40
C PRO A 65 11.17 12.51 5.63
N ASP A 66 11.15 12.46 4.30
CA ASP A 66 12.02 13.22 3.38
C ASP A 66 11.20 13.71 2.17
N PRO A 67 10.96 15.02 1.99
CA PRO A 67 10.07 15.53 0.95
C PRO A 67 10.51 15.22 -0.48
N ILE A 68 11.82 15.14 -0.74
CA ILE A 68 12.35 14.92 -2.10
C ILE A 68 12.20 13.44 -2.44
N LYS A 69 12.65 12.56 -1.55
CA LYS A 69 12.56 11.11 -1.76
C LYS A 69 11.11 10.64 -1.82
N ALA A 70 10.27 11.09 -0.90
CA ALA A 70 8.85 10.77 -0.89
C ALA A 70 8.17 11.19 -2.20
N SER A 71 8.52 12.35 -2.76
CA SER A 71 7.94 12.81 -4.03
C SER A 71 8.38 11.95 -5.23
N LEU A 72 9.65 11.51 -5.26
CA LEU A 72 10.12 10.59 -6.30
C LEU A 72 9.42 9.22 -6.20
N VAL A 73 9.34 8.66 -5.00
CA VAL A 73 8.69 7.38 -4.75
C VAL A 73 7.20 7.44 -5.07
N ALA A 74 6.51 8.52 -4.70
CA ALA A 74 5.11 8.73 -5.08
C ALA A 74 4.92 8.79 -6.60
N THR A 75 5.84 9.43 -7.32
CA THR A 75 5.77 9.50 -8.79
C THR A 75 5.95 8.11 -9.41
N MET A 76 6.94 7.33 -8.94
CA MET A 76 7.18 5.97 -9.44
C MET A 76 6.00 5.04 -9.14
N ALA A 77 5.50 5.05 -7.90
CA ALA A 77 4.35 4.24 -7.50
C ALA A 77 3.08 4.62 -8.28
N GLY A 78 2.85 5.92 -8.52
CA GLY A 78 1.73 6.40 -9.33
C GLY A 78 1.81 5.93 -10.78
N GLN A 79 2.98 6.08 -11.42
CA GLN A 79 3.18 5.62 -12.80
C GLN A 79 2.96 4.11 -12.96
N GLU A 80 3.43 3.31 -11.99
CA GLU A 80 3.24 1.87 -12.02
C GLU A 80 1.78 1.48 -11.74
N ALA A 81 1.13 2.08 -10.75
CA ALA A 81 -0.30 1.85 -10.47
C ALA A 81 -1.18 2.21 -11.68
N ASP A 82 -0.92 3.35 -12.32
CA ASP A 82 -1.61 3.78 -13.54
C ASP A 82 -1.44 2.75 -14.67
N SER A 83 -0.25 2.14 -14.79
CA SER A 83 0.03 1.13 -15.81
C SER A 83 -0.76 -0.17 -15.64
N HIS A 84 -1.22 -0.46 -14.42
CA HIS A 84 -2.04 -1.64 -14.12
C HIS A 84 -3.51 -1.46 -14.56
N GLY A 85 -3.95 -0.24 -14.88
CA GLY A 85 -5.29 0.03 -15.41
C GLY A 85 -6.44 -0.27 -14.43
N LEU A 86 -6.17 -0.21 -13.12
CA LEU A 86 -7.17 -0.41 -12.08
C LEU A 86 -8.08 0.81 -11.93
N ILE A 87 -9.25 0.62 -11.33
CA ILE A 87 -10.22 1.69 -11.07
C ILE A 87 -10.74 1.67 -9.64
N GLY A 88 -11.29 2.80 -9.19
CA GLY A 88 -11.95 2.93 -7.88
C GLY A 88 -11.01 2.67 -6.70
N SER A 89 -11.47 1.92 -5.72
CA SER A 89 -10.70 1.62 -4.51
C SER A 89 -9.46 0.76 -4.78
N ALA A 90 -9.47 -0.05 -5.86
CA ALA A 90 -8.37 -0.96 -6.18
C ALA A 90 -7.11 -0.24 -6.65
N ILE A 91 -7.23 0.83 -7.46
CA ILE A 91 -6.07 1.63 -7.88
C ILE A 91 -5.44 2.38 -6.70
N MET A 92 -6.25 2.83 -5.74
CA MET A 92 -5.75 3.50 -4.53
C MET A 92 -4.99 2.52 -3.62
N ALA A 93 -5.52 1.31 -3.44
CA ALA A 93 -4.88 0.25 -2.69
C ALA A 93 -3.57 -0.25 -3.36
N ASP A 94 -3.54 -0.29 -4.68
CA ASP A 94 -2.34 -0.65 -5.45
C ASP A 94 -1.26 0.44 -5.33
N PHE A 95 -1.64 1.69 -5.54
CA PHE A 95 -0.75 2.84 -5.36
C PHE A 95 -0.10 2.84 -3.98
N ILE A 96 -0.88 2.69 -2.90
CA ILE A 96 -0.33 2.77 -1.54
C ILE A 96 0.59 1.58 -1.23
N ALA A 97 0.27 0.38 -1.72
CA ALA A 97 1.13 -0.78 -1.58
C ALA A 97 2.48 -0.57 -2.28
N LEU A 98 2.46 -0.06 -3.52
CA LEU A 98 3.67 0.29 -4.27
C LEU A 98 4.46 1.39 -3.56
N TYR A 99 3.79 2.44 -3.10
CA TYR A 99 4.40 3.56 -2.41
C TYR A 99 5.13 3.11 -1.14
N VAL A 100 4.47 2.36 -0.26
CA VAL A 100 5.07 1.83 0.97
C VAL A 100 6.22 0.85 0.64
N LYS A 101 6.02 -0.06 -0.31
CA LYS A 101 7.05 -1.01 -0.76
C LYS A 101 8.33 -0.30 -1.22
N TYR A 102 8.21 0.84 -1.90
CA TYR A 102 9.35 1.63 -2.38
C TYR A 102 9.95 2.56 -1.34
N LEU A 103 9.26 2.83 -0.24
CA LEU A 103 9.84 3.56 0.89
C LEU A 103 10.76 2.69 1.76
N ILE A 104 10.47 1.39 1.90
CA ILE A 104 11.26 0.44 2.72
C ILE A 104 12.74 0.34 2.32
N PRO A 105 13.12 0.14 1.04
CA PRO A 105 14.53 0.03 0.64
C PRO A 105 15.37 1.29 0.89
N ALA A 106 14.77 2.42 1.30
CA ALA A 106 15.52 3.56 1.82
C ALA A 106 16.37 3.21 3.06
N ASN A 107 16.11 2.07 3.70
CA ASN A 107 16.87 1.53 4.83
C ASN A 107 18.02 0.58 4.42
N GLY A 108 18.13 0.20 3.15
CA GLY A 108 19.20 -0.67 2.66
C GLY A 108 20.49 0.10 2.38
N THR A 109 21.64 -0.49 2.73
CA THR A 109 22.96 0.11 2.49
C THR A 109 23.52 -0.24 1.10
N THR A 110 22.99 -1.29 0.48
CA THR A 110 23.43 -1.77 -0.85
C THR A 110 22.23 -2.04 -1.79
N PRO A 111 22.43 -2.00 -3.12
CA PRO A 111 21.40 -2.35 -4.10
C PRO A 111 20.82 -3.77 -3.93
N GLU A 112 21.65 -4.73 -3.53
CA GLU A 112 21.24 -6.12 -3.26
C GLU A 112 20.31 -6.21 -2.04
N GLU A 113 20.67 -5.56 -0.94
CA GLU A 113 19.83 -5.48 0.27
C GLU A 113 18.50 -4.78 -0.04
N ALA A 114 18.53 -3.68 -0.81
CA ALA A 114 17.32 -2.99 -1.24
C ALA A 114 16.37 -3.91 -2.03
N LYS A 115 16.89 -4.74 -2.93
CA LYS A 115 16.08 -5.72 -3.69
C LYS A 115 15.47 -6.79 -2.78
N GLN A 116 16.22 -7.26 -1.79
CA GLN A 116 15.73 -8.23 -0.81
C GLN A 116 14.57 -7.63 0.00
N LEU A 117 14.75 -6.42 0.54
CA LEU A 117 13.72 -5.71 1.30
C LEU A 117 12.44 -5.47 0.48
N ILE A 118 12.57 -5.08 -0.80
CA ILE A 118 11.42 -4.93 -1.71
C ILE A 118 10.71 -6.27 -1.92
N THR A 119 11.46 -7.36 -2.05
CA THR A 119 10.90 -8.70 -2.27
C THR A 119 10.15 -9.18 -1.03
N GLU A 120 10.74 -9.01 0.16
CA GLU A 120 10.10 -9.35 1.43
C GLU A 120 8.83 -8.52 1.66
N ALA A 121 8.87 -7.22 1.36
CA ALA A 121 7.70 -6.36 1.43
C ALA A 121 6.58 -6.82 0.48
N ALA A 122 6.91 -7.24 -0.74
CA ALA A 122 5.95 -7.78 -1.69
C ALA A 122 5.33 -9.11 -1.21
N ILE A 123 6.14 -9.97 -0.59
CA ILE A 123 5.65 -11.23 0.01
C ILE A 123 4.66 -10.92 1.14
N GLN A 124 5.00 -10.02 2.07
CA GLN A 124 4.13 -9.64 3.17
C GLN A 124 2.81 -9.03 2.69
N GLN A 125 2.85 -8.20 1.65
CA GLN A 125 1.64 -7.65 1.03
C GLN A 125 0.76 -8.74 0.44
N TYR A 126 1.35 -9.71 -0.25
CA TYR A 126 0.61 -10.83 -0.83
C TYR A 126 0.01 -11.74 0.24
N GLU A 127 0.75 -12.02 1.31
CA GLU A 127 0.25 -12.78 2.47
C GLU A 127 -0.93 -12.06 3.12
N LYS A 128 -0.82 -10.74 3.35
CA LYS A 128 -1.92 -9.96 3.90
C LYS A 128 -3.14 -9.95 2.98
N LEU A 129 -2.92 -9.81 1.68
CA LEU A 129 -3.98 -9.87 0.69
C LEU A 129 -4.70 -11.22 0.70
N SER A 130 -3.94 -12.32 0.85
CA SER A 130 -4.46 -13.68 0.91
C SER A 130 -5.28 -13.93 2.19
N GLU A 131 -4.79 -13.45 3.34
CA GLU A 131 -5.54 -13.48 4.61
C GLU A 131 -6.90 -12.76 4.48
N LEU A 132 -6.90 -11.59 3.81
CA LEU A 132 -8.13 -10.84 3.57
C LEU A 132 -9.05 -11.55 2.57
N ALA A 133 -8.49 -12.19 1.54
CA ALA A 133 -9.27 -12.99 0.60
C ALA A 133 -10.02 -14.11 1.33
N ASP A 134 -9.32 -14.85 2.18
CA ASP A 134 -9.90 -15.91 3.00
C ASP A 134 -10.98 -15.37 3.95
N LYS A 135 -10.68 -14.27 4.67
CA LYS A 135 -11.62 -13.61 5.59
C LYS A 135 -12.93 -13.19 4.89
N TYR A 136 -12.82 -12.73 3.65
CA TYR A 136 -13.96 -12.23 2.87
C TYR A 136 -14.52 -13.25 1.87
N ASN A 137 -14.08 -14.51 1.91
CA ASN A 137 -14.49 -15.61 1.02
C ASN A 137 -14.29 -15.29 -0.48
N VAL A 138 -13.17 -14.65 -0.82
CA VAL A 138 -12.76 -14.36 -2.21
C VAL A 138 -11.74 -15.40 -2.66
N THR A 139 -11.92 -15.94 -3.87
CA THR A 139 -10.97 -16.90 -4.47
C THR A 139 -10.10 -16.19 -5.52
N PHE A 140 -8.79 -16.41 -5.45
CA PHE A 140 -7.80 -15.83 -6.35
C PHE A 140 -7.51 -16.69 -7.58
#